data_AF-A0A434CKP9-F1
#
_entry.id   AF-A0A434CKP9-F1
#
_cell.length_a   1.000
_cell.length_b   1.000
_cell.length_c   1.000
_cell.angle_alpha   90.00
_cell.angle_beta   90.00
_cell.angle_gamma   90.00
#
_symmetry.space_group_name_H-M   'P 1'
#
loop_
_entity.id
_entity.type
_entity.pdbx_description
1 polymer ?
#
loop_
_entity_poly.entity_id
_entity_poly.type
_entity_poly.pdbx_seq_one_letter_code
_entity_poly.pdbx_strand_id
1 'polypeptide(L)'
;MKHADSQSPVSFLANVARLPQKGLPVVIEADAAQRAALAGEHELLSVENYRAELLVTPWKRNGVKVSGRVEADITQACIVTLDPVTAHIDEAVDGLFLPEQSKLGRQGSEGGGEILLDAEGPDSPETFSGNTIDVGALAEQFFGLAIDPY
;
A
#
# COMPACT_ATOMS: atom_id res chain seq x y z
N MET A 1 -2.57 9.97 20.88
CA MET A 1 -3.27 8.71 21.22
C MET A 1 -2.42 7.55 20.75
N LYS A 2 -2.52 6.37 21.37
CA LYS A 2 -1.74 5.19 20.97
C LYS A 2 -2.30 4.72 19.63
N HIS A 3 -1.56 4.83 18.54
CA HIS A 3 -1.84 4.07 17.32
C HIS A 3 -1.63 2.61 17.70
N ALA A 4 -2.70 1.95 18.14
CA ALA A 4 -2.75 0.50 18.12
C ALA A 4 -2.62 0.12 16.65
N ASP A 5 -1.82 -0.90 16.35
CA ASP A 5 -1.76 -1.66 15.09
C ASP A 5 -3.18 -1.99 14.60
N SER A 6 -3.87 -0.99 14.05
CA SER A 6 -5.21 -1.12 13.54
C SER A 6 -5.02 -1.60 12.13
N GLN A 7 -5.32 -2.88 11.95
CA GLN A 7 -5.30 -3.54 10.66
C GLN A 7 -6.10 -2.69 9.67
N SER A 8 -5.50 -2.44 8.49
CA SER A 8 -6.11 -1.72 7.38
C SER A 8 -7.59 -2.10 7.20
N PRO A 9 -8.52 -1.13 7.01
CA PRO A 9 -9.92 -1.40 6.71
C PRO A 9 -10.12 -2.34 5.52
N VAL A 10 -9.19 -2.33 4.58
CA VAL A 10 -9.19 -3.14 3.35
C VAL A 10 -8.14 -4.25 3.36
N SER A 11 -7.67 -4.63 4.56
CA SER A 11 -6.64 -5.64 4.76
C SER A 11 -6.91 -6.94 4.00
N PHE A 12 -5.88 -7.42 3.31
CA PHE A 12 -5.89 -8.69 2.60
C PHE A 12 -4.55 -9.39 2.77
N LEU A 13 -4.54 -10.48 3.55
CA LEU A 13 -3.32 -11.24 3.83
C LEU A 13 -3.03 -12.24 2.70
N ALA A 14 -2.06 -11.90 1.85
CA ALA A 14 -1.57 -12.80 0.81
C ALA A 14 -0.54 -13.78 1.40
N ASN A 15 -0.79 -15.09 1.26
CA ASN A 15 0.15 -16.12 1.72
C ASN A 15 1.33 -16.27 0.76
N VAL A 16 2.48 -15.74 1.15
CA VAL A 16 3.67 -15.68 0.29
C VAL A 16 4.39 -17.02 0.16
N ALA A 17 4.24 -17.91 1.15
CA ALA A 17 4.82 -19.24 1.13
C ALA A 17 4.18 -20.17 0.08
N ARG A 18 3.01 -19.79 -0.46
CA ARG A 18 2.23 -20.59 -1.42
C ARG A 18 1.88 -19.82 -2.70
N LEU A 19 2.65 -18.79 -3.04
CA LEU A 19 2.41 -18.01 -4.26
C LEU A 19 2.56 -18.86 -5.53
N PRO A 20 1.59 -18.83 -6.45
CA PRO A 20 1.75 -19.42 -7.77
C PRO A 20 2.90 -18.76 -8.54
N GLN A 21 3.59 -19.51 -9.39
CA GLN A 21 4.68 -18.95 -10.21
C GLN A 21 4.24 -17.81 -11.15
N LYS A 22 2.98 -17.85 -11.60
CA LYS A 22 2.39 -16.79 -12.44
C LYS A 22 1.89 -15.59 -11.63
N GLY A 23 2.01 -15.63 -10.31
CA GLY A 23 1.44 -14.65 -9.40
C GLY A 23 0.02 -14.99 -8.94
N LEU A 24 -0.41 -14.28 -7.90
CA LEU A 24 -1.74 -14.32 -7.32
C LEU A 24 -2.43 -12.97 -7.65
N PRO A 25 -3.44 -12.95 -8.53
CA PRO A 25 -4.28 -11.76 -8.70
C PRO A 25 -5.16 -11.60 -7.45
N VAL A 26 -5.25 -10.37 -6.96
CA VAL A 26 -6.07 -9.97 -5.81
C VAL A 26 -6.91 -8.77 -6.22
N VAL A 27 -8.22 -8.85 -5.99
CA VAL A 27 -9.16 -7.74 -6.17
C VAL A 27 -9.79 -7.45 -4.82
N ILE A 28 -9.73 -6.20 -4.39
CA ILE A 28 -10.30 -5.72 -3.13
C ILE A 28 -11.31 -4.65 -3.50
N GLU A 29 -12.57 -4.85 -3.10
CA GLU A 29 -13.64 -3.85 -3.23
C GLU A 29 -14.17 -3.57 -1.84
N ALA A 30 -14.05 -2.32 -1.40
CA ALA A 30 -14.46 -1.95 -0.04
C ALA A 30 -15.99 -1.93 0.08
N ASP A 31 -16.53 -2.64 1.06
CA ASP A 31 -17.93 -2.54 1.43
C ASP A 31 -18.25 -1.20 2.12
N ALA A 32 -19.53 -0.97 2.46
CA ALA A 32 -19.94 0.28 3.07
C ALA A 32 -19.27 0.57 4.43
N ALA A 33 -18.99 -0.47 5.23
CA ALA A 33 -18.33 -0.31 6.52
C ALA A 33 -16.84 -0.01 6.35
N GLN A 34 -16.18 -0.70 5.41
CA GLN A 34 -14.79 -0.46 5.07
C GLN A 34 -14.59 0.94 4.49
N ARG A 35 -15.48 1.40 3.60
CA ARG A 35 -15.43 2.78 3.08
C ARG A 35 -15.62 3.85 4.16
N ALA A 36 -16.50 3.60 5.13
CA ALA A 36 -16.67 4.50 6.26
C ALA A 36 -15.42 4.53 7.16
N ALA A 37 -14.76 3.39 7.36
CA ALA A 37 -13.50 3.31 8.10
C ALA A 37 -12.36 4.03 7.35
N LEU A 38 -12.21 3.81 6.04
CA LEU A 38 -11.27 4.55 5.19
C LEU A 38 -11.48 6.07 5.29
N ALA A 39 -12.74 6.52 5.21
CA ALA A 39 -13.03 7.95 5.34
C ALA A 39 -12.58 8.51 6.71
N GLY A 40 -12.81 7.76 7.78
CA GLY A 40 -12.39 8.14 9.13
C GLY A 40 -10.87 8.15 9.34
N GLU A 41 -10.15 7.18 8.77
CA GLU A 41 -8.69 7.06 8.92
C GLU A 41 -7.91 8.11 8.11
N HIS A 42 -8.48 8.55 6.97
CA HIS A 42 -7.84 9.52 6.06
C HIS A 42 -8.45 10.93 6.12
N GLU A 43 -9.24 11.22 7.17
CA GLU A 43 -9.87 12.53 7.40
C GLU A 43 -10.73 13.05 6.23
N LEU A 44 -11.43 12.13 5.54
CA LEU A 44 -12.33 12.41 4.42
C LEU A 44 -13.77 12.61 4.90
N LEU A 45 -14.56 13.37 4.14
CA LEU A 45 -16.02 13.45 4.37
C LEU A 45 -16.70 12.14 3.99
N SER A 46 -16.30 11.54 2.87
CA SER A 46 -16.80 10.23 2.42
C SER A 46 -15.86 9.56 1.42
N VAL A 47 -16.01 8.25 1.30
CA VAL A 47 -15.45 7.41 0.23
C VAL A 47 -16.62 6.75 -0.47
N GLU A 48 -16.88 7.13 -1.72
CA GLU A 48 -18.00 6.63 -2.51
C GLU A 48 -17.71 5.24 -3.06
N ASN A 49 -16.47 5.02 -3.52
CA ASN A 49 -15.95 3.71 -3.88
C ASN A 49 -14.46 3.59 -3.56
N TYR A 50 -14.00 2.34 -3.42
CA TYR A 50 -12.60 2.01 -3.31
C TYR A 50 -12.42 0.62 -3.91
N ARG A 51 -11.48 0.51 -4.84
CA ARG A 51 -11.15 -0.73 -5.53
C ARG A 51 -9.66 -0.84 -5.78
N ALA A 52 -9.06 -1.95 -5.38
CA ALA A 52 -7.67 -2.26 -5.67
C ALA A 52 -7.58 -3.52 -6.52
N GLU A 53 -6.87 -3.45 -7.65
CA GLU A 53 -6.46 -4.61 -8.44
C GLU A 53 -4.94 -4.80 -8.32
N LEU A 54 -4.53 -5.91 -7.73
CA LEU A 54 -3.13 -6.19 -7.43
C LEU A 54 -2.72 -7.54 -8.01
N LEU A 55 -1.44 -7.65 -8.35
CA LEU A 55 -0.78 -8.88 -8.73
C LEU A 55 0.41 -9.12 -7.80
N VAL A 56 0.32 -10.18 -7.01
CA VAL A 56 1.36 -10.59 -6.06
C VAL A 56 2.22 -11.67 -6.70
N THR A 57 3.50 -11.40 -6.96
CA THR A 57 4.41 -12.30 -7.68
C THR A 57 5.62 -12.68 -6.84
N PRO A 58 6.11 -13.93 -6.94
CA PRO A 58 7.40 -14.30 -6.39
C PRO A 58 8.52 -13.45 -6.98
N TRP A 59 9.45 -13.02 -6.13
CA TRP A 59 10.63 -12.28 -6.49
C TRP A 59 11.88 -12.92 -5.86
N LYS A 60 13.06 -12.56 -6.35
CA LYS A 60 14.36 -13.19 -6.02
C LYS A 60 14.52 -13.51 -4.52
N ARG A 61 15.10 -14.68 -4.23
CA ARG A 61 15.42 -15.15 -2.86
C ARG A 61 14.25 -15.00 -1.87
N ASN A 62 13.07 -15.49 -2.25
CA ASN A 62 11.83 -15.45 -1.47
C ASN A 62 11.29 -14.03 -1.23
N GLY A 63 11.74 -13.04 -2.00
CA GLY A 63 11.07 -11.76 -2.05
C GLY A 63 9.71 -11.88 -2.73
N VAL A 64 8.91 -10.84 -2.59
CA VAL A 64 7.60 -10.74 -3.21
C VAL A 64 7.46 -9.37 -3.82
N LYS A 65 7.02 -9.29 -5.07
CA LYS A 65 6.66 -8.04 -5.71
C LYS A 65 5.14 -7.94 -5.79
N VAL A 66 4.61 -6.81 -5.36
CA VAL A 66 3.20 -6.43 -5.53
C VAL A 66 3.16 -5.31 -6.56
N SER A 67 2.32 -5.45 -7.57
CA SER A 67 2.10 -4.38 -8.57
C SER A 67 0.63 -4.30 -8.91
N GLY A 68 0.09 -3.12 -9.16
CA GLY A 68 -1.32 -2.95 -9.45
C GLY A 68 -1.77 -1.50 -9.51
N ARG A 69 -3.06 -1.28 -9.28
CA ARG A 69 -3.66 0.04 -9.16
C ARG A 69 -4.71 0.07 -8.06
N VAL A 70 -4.87 1.24 -7.46
CA VAL A 70 -5.98 1.56 -6.57
C VAL A 70 -6.77 2.72 -7.15
N GLU A 71 -8.08 2.54 -7.26
CA GLU A 71 -9.05 3.51 -7.75
C GLU A 71 -10.04 3.82 -6.63
N ALA A 72 -10.35 5.10 -6.43
CA ALA A 72 -11.34 5.51 -5.43
C ALA A 72 -11.98 6.85 -5.81
N ASP A 73 -13.26 7.00 -5.51
CA ASP A 73 -13.93 8.29 -5.49
C ASP A 73 -14.09 8.72 -4.03
N ILE A 74 -13.66 9.94 -3.74
CA ILE A 74 -13.65 10.52 -2.40
C ILE A 74 -14.28 11.91 -2.38
N THR A 75 -14.77 12.30 -1.20
CA THR A 75 -15.12 13.69 -0.89
C THR A 75 -14.31 14.16 0.31
N GLN A 76 -13.62 15.30 0.15
CA GLN A 76 -12.81 15.97 1.16
C GLN A 76 -13.48 17.27 1.61
N ALA A 77 -13.15 17.75 2.81
CA ALA A 77 -13.43 19.13 3.19
C ALA A 77 -12.26 20.01 2.73
N CYS A 78 -12.54 21.12 2.03
CA CYS A 78 -11.51 22.10 1.69
C CYS A 78 -10.91 22.70 2.97
N ILE A 79 -9.59 22.72 3.12
CA ILE A 79 -8.94 23.25 4.33
C ILE A 79 -9.25 24.74 4.54
N VAL A 80 -9.52 25.47 3.46
CA VAL A 80 -9.80 26.92 3.48
C VAL A 80 -11.26 27.23 3.77
N THR A 81 -12.19 26.64 3.01
CA THR A 81 -13.62 27.00 3.08
C THR A 81 -14.48 26.00 3.82
N LEU A 82 -13.96 24.78 4.05
CA LEU A 82 -14.70 23.60 4.52
C LEU A 82 -15.83 23.16 3.59
N ASP A 83 -15.86 23.64 2.34
CA ASP A 83 -16.79 23.15 1.33
C ASP A 83 -16.39 21.74 0.87
N PRO A 84 -17.37 20.89 0.52
CA PRO A 84 -17.11 19.56 0.00
C PRO A 84 -16.45 19.62 -1.38
N VAL A 85 -15.33 18.93 -1.54
CA VAL A 85 -14.58 18.77 -2.79
C VAL A 85 -14.51 17.30 -3.15
N THR A 86 -15.01 16.93 -4.33
CA THR A 86 -14.92 15.55 -4.83
C THR A 86 -13.63 15.35 -5.62
N ALA A 87 -12.97 14.21 -5.42
CA ALA A 87 -11.77 13.83 -6.17
C ALA A 87 -11.84 12.35 -6.59
N HIS A 88 -11.20 12.06 -7.72
CA HIS A 88 -10.98 10.71 -8.21
C HIS A 88 -9.51 10.36 -8.05
N ILE A 89 -9.23 9.25 -7.38
CA ILE A 89 -7.90 8.69 -7.18
C ILE A 89 -7.73 7.53 -8.16
N ASP A 90 -6.60 7.51 -8.84
CA ASP A 90 -6.19 6.43 -9.74
C ASP A 90 -4.67 6.24 -9.68
N GLU A 91 -4.22 5.58 -8.60
CA GLU A 91 -2.82 5.51 -8.20
C GLU A 91 -2.19 4.15 -8.54
N ALA A 92 -0.94 4.17 -9.02
CA ALA A 92 -0.21 2.96 -9.31
C ALA A 92 0.42 2.38 -8.03
N VAL A 93 0.20 1.10 -7.77
CA VAL A 93 0.79 0.41 -6.61
C VAL A 93 2.02 -0.37 -7.11
N ASP A 94 3.19 -0.12 -6.52
CA ASP A 94 4.39 -0.96 -6.69
C ASP A 94 5.08 -1.12 -5.33
N GLY A 95 5.23 -2.36 -4.87
CA GLY A 95 5.87 -2.65 -3.60
C GLY A 95 6.78 -3.87 -3.71
N LEU A 96 7.94 -3.79 -3.08
CA LEU A 96 8.90 -4.90 -3.02
C LEU A 96 9.10 -5.33 -1.57
N PHE A 97 8.77 -6.58 -1.28
CA PHE A 97 8.84 -7.16 0.06
C PHE A 97 9.95 -8.21 0.13
N LEU A 98 10.76 -8.16 1.18
CA LEU A 98 11.81 -9.14 1.46
C LEU A 98 11.61 -9.77 2.84
N PRO A 99 11.92 -11.07 3.03
CA PRO A 99 11.97 -11.62 4.38
C PRO A 99 13.00 -10.86 5.22
N GLU A 100 12.74 -10.62 6.51
CA GLU A 100 13.67 -9.90 7.41
C GLU A 100 15.10 -10.48 7.41
N GLN A 101 15.23 -11.79 7.22
CA GLN A 101 16.51 -12.49 7.17
C GLN A 101 17.25 -12.33 5.81
N SER A 102 16.63 -11.68 4.83
CA SER A 102 17.19 -11.48 3.50
C SER A 102 18.42 -10.57 3.57
N LYS A 103 19.49 -10.98 2.89
CA LYS A 103 20.69 -10.17 2.70
C LYS A 103 20.56 -9.19 1.53
N LEU A 104 19.48 -9.27 0.73
CA LEU A 104 19.27 -8.40 -0.43
C LEU A 104 18.91 -6.96 -0.02
N GLY A 105 18.12 -6.77 1.04
CA GLY A 105 17.77 -5.43 1.54
C GLY A 105 18.89 -4.73 2.31
N ARG A 106 19.92 -5.48 2.76
CA ARG A 106 21.06 -4.92 3.52
C ARG A 106 22.15 -4.32 2.66
N GLN A 107 22.16 -4.60 1.35
CA GLN A 107 23.19 -4.07 0.45
C GLN A 107 23.08 -2.54 0.23
N GLY A 108 22.03 -1.89 0.71
CA GLY A 108 21.88 -0.43 0.70
C GLY A 108 22.29 0.29 1.99
N SER A 109 22.57 -0.42 3.10
CA SER A 109 22.72 0.24 4.42
C SER A 109 23.99 -0.09 5.21
N GLU A 110 24.82 -1.06 4.80
CA GLU A 110 26.00 -1.49 5.60
C GLU A 110 27.34 -1.52 4.84
N GLY A 111 27.59 -0.55 3.97
CA GLY A 111 28.92 -0.33 3.40
C GLY A 111 29.27 1.14 3.44
N GLY A 112 30.24 1.53 4.28
CA GLY A 112 30.75 2.91 4.43
C GLY A 112 31.45 3.45 3.18
N GLY A 113 30.68 3.64 2.10
CA GLY A 113 31.01 4.44 0.94
C GLY A 113 29.82 5.35 0.68
N GLU A 114 30.10 6.61 0.38
CA GLU A 114 29.13 7.70 0.21
C GLU A 114 27.83 7.23 -0.44
N ILE A 115 26.73 7.43 0.28
CA ILE A 115 25.38 7.12 -0.19
C ILE A 115 25.07 8.09 -1.33
N LEU A 116 25.35 7.67 -2.57
CA LEU A 116 24.61 8.14 -3.73
C LEU A 116 23.23 7.50 -3.63
N LEU A 117 22.36 8.12 -2.81
CA LEU A 117 20.93 7.86 -2.86
C LEU A 117 20.52 8.37 -4.24
N ASP A 118 20.41 7.48 -5.22
CA ASP A 118 19.72 7.82 -6.46
C ASP A 118 18.29 8.14 -6.02
N ALA A 119 17.96 9.44 -5.97
CA ALA A 119 16.64 9.91 -5.57
C ALA A 119 15.53 9.40 -6.51
N GLU A 120 15.92 8.83 -7.66
CA GLU A 120 15.09 8.23 -8.70
C GLU A 120 15.22 6.69 -8.74
N GLY A 121 15.85 6.08 -7.73
CA GLY A 121 15.92 4.63 -7.58
C GLY A 121 14.57 4.06 -7.07
N PRO A 122 14.25 2.78 -7.35
CA PRO A 122 13.05 2.16 -6.80
C PRO A 122 13.05 2.25 -5.27
N ASP A 123 11.87 2.41 -4.68
CA ASP A 123 11.71 2.49 -3.24
C ASP A 123 12.42 1.34 -2.52
N SER A 124 12.97 1.66 -1.34
CA SER A 124 13.65 0.67 -0.52
C SER A 124 12.68 -0.47 -0.19
N PRO A 125 13.09 -1.74 -0.34
CA PRO A 125 12.20 -2.86 -0.12
C PRO A 125 11.73 -2.92 1.34
N GLU A 126 10.44 -3.13 1.52
CA GLU A 126 9.83 -3.41 2.81
C GLU A 126 10.21 -4.81 3.30
N THR A 127 10.25 -5.00 4.61
CA THR A 127 10.52 -6.32 5.21
C THR A 127 9.26 -6.94 5.78
N PHE A 128 9.12 -8.26 5.65
CA PHE A 128 8.02 -9.00 6.26
C PHE A 128 8.52 -10.19 7.09
N SER A 129 7.75 -10.54 8.12
CA SER A 129 7.94 -11.72 8.96
C SER A 129 6.88 -12.78 8.65
N GLY A 130 7.23 -14.05 8.87
CA GLY A 130 6.29 -15.15 8.69
C GLY A 130 6.00 -15.47 7.22
N ASN A 131 4.74 -15.78 6.91
CA ASN A 131 4.31 -16.35 5.62
C ASN A 131 3.25 -15.50 4.92
N THR A 132 3.00 -14.28 5.38
CA THR A 132 1.95 -13.42 4.83
C THR A 132 2.42 -11.99 4.72
N ILE A 133 1.94 -11.29 3.70
CA ILE A 133 2.02 -9.83 3.59
C ILE A 133 0.60 -9.27 3.46
N ASP A 134 0.36 -8.08 3.98
CA ASP A 134 -0.93 -7.40 3.84
C ASP A 134 -0.91 -6.50 2.60
N VAL A 135 -1.45 -7.00 1.49
CA VAL A 135 -1.49 -6.25 0.23
C VAL A 135 -2.62 -5.23 0.19
N GLY A 136 -3.62 -5.38 1.07
CA GLY A 136 -4.66 -4.39 1.28
C GLY A 136 -4.10 -3.15 1.97
N ALA A 137 -3.31 -3.35 3.03
CA ALA A 137 -2.61 -2.26 3.71
C ALA A 137 -1.62 -1.53 2.78
N LEU A 138 -0.96 -2.25 1.86
CA LEU A 138 -0.14 -1.60 0.84
C LEU A 138 -0.98 -0.72 -0.10
N ALA A 139 -2.08 -1.25 -0.64
CA ALA A 139 -2.95 -0.47 -1.53
C ALA A 139 -3.56 0.74 -0.83
N GLU A 140 -3.90 0.63 0.45
CA GLU A 140 -4.36 1.76 1.26
C GLU A 140 -3.27 2.82 1.47
N GLN A 141 -2.02 2.42 1.68
CA GLN A 141 -0.91 3.39 1.78
C GLN A 141 -0.79 4.22 0.51
N PHE A 142 -0.82 3.59 -0.67
CA PHE A 142 -0.78 4.30 -1.94
C PHE A 142 -2.02 5.18 -2.15
N PHE A 143 -3.21 4.70 -1.78
CA PHE A 143 -4.42 5.53 -1.76
C PHE A 143 -4.23 6.79 -0.90
N GLY A 144 -3.72 6.65 0.32
CA GLY A 144 -3.48 7.78 1.22
C GLY A 144 -2.45 8.77 0.67
N LEU A 145 -1.41 8.30 -0.01
CA LEU A 145 -0.40 9.15 -0.66
C LEU A 145 -0.96 9.93 -1.86
N ALA A 146 -2.00 9.40 -2.53
CA ALA A 146 -2.64 10.03 -3.68
C ALA A 146 -3.71 11.07 -3.29
N ILE A 147 -4.06 11.18 -2.00
CA ILE A 147 -4.99 12.21 -1.51
C ILE A 147 -4.28 13.57 -1.52
N ASP A 148 -4.69 14.46 -2.42
CA ASP A 148 -4.15 15.83 -2.52
C ASP A 148 -4.65 16.69 -1.35
N PRO A 149 -3.75 17.30 -0.54
CA PRO A 149 -4.13 18.26 0.48
C PRO A 149 -4.49 19.61 -0.17
N TYR A 150 -5.77 19.78 -0.53
CA TYR A 150 -6.32 21.03 -1.06
C TYR A 150 -6.39 22.18 -0.05
#